data_AF-A0AB35K9V5-F1
#
_entry.id   AF-A0AB35K9V5-F1
#
_cell.length_a   1.000
_cell.length_b   1.000
_cell.length_c   1.000
_cell.angle_alpha   90.00
_cell.angle_beta   90.00
_cell.angle_gamma   90.00
#
_symmetry.space_group_name_H-M   'P 1'
#
loop_
_entity.id
_entity.type
_entity.pdbx_description
1 polymer ?
#
loop_
_entity_poly.entity_id
_entity_poly.type
_entity_poly.pdbx_seq_one_letter_code
_entity_poly.pdbx_strand_id
1 'polypeptide(L)' 'IDGTVVNVNGVNYTVTAADLTNGFITAAIPVTGEGPVAIHAEAVDPQGNVDVADADVTVTVDTLPADLIGAITIP' A
#
# COMPACT_ATOMS: atom_id res chain seq x y z
N ILE A 1 3.81 -1.86 -23.12
CA ILE A 1 2.61 -0.99 -22.99
C ILE A 1 3.14 0.28 -22.36
N ASP A 2 3.75 1.15 -23.17
CA ASP A 2 4.25 2.41 -22.65
C ASP A 2 3.03 3.30 -22.37
N GLY A 3 2.92 3.79 -21.14
CA GLY A 3 1.83 4.67 -20.71
C GLY A 3 0.73 4.01 -19.87
N THR A 4 0.85 2.73 -19.49
CA THR A 4 0.03 2.21 -18.39
C THR A 4 0.47 2.89 -17.08
N VAL A 5 -0.51 3.37 -16.33
CA VAL A 5 -0.32 3.98 -15.01
C VAL A 5 -1.04 3.14 -13.99
N VAL A 6 -0.42 2.89 -12.84
CA VAL A 6 -1.09 2.34 -11.68
C VAL A 6 -1.32 3.46 -10.69
N ASN A 7 -2.57 3.72 -10.35
CA ASN A 7 -2.93 4.57 -9.23
C ASN A 7 -2.88 3.75 -7.95
N VAL A 8 -2.10 4.19 -6.96
CA VAL A 8 -2.07 3.60 -5.62
C VAL A 8 -2.44 4.69 -4.62
N ASN A 9 -3.58 4.52 -3.93
CA ASN A 9 -4.11 5.49 -2.96
C ASN A 9 -4.16 6.94 -3.48
N GLY A 10 -4.49 7.14 -4.76
CA GLY A 10 -4.56 8.47 -5.40
C GLY A 10 -3.24 8.95 -6.02
N VAL A 11 -2.15 8.20 -5.89
CA VAL A 11 -0.84 8.54 -6.49
C VAL A 11 -0.58 7.70 -7.73
N ASN A 12 -0.29 8.35 -8.85
CA ASN A 12 -0.02 7.68 -10.12
C ASN A 12 1.45 7.24 -10.25
N TYR A 13 1.64 5.98 -10.62
CA TYR A 13 2.94 5.36 -10.91
C TYR A 13 2.96 4.89 -12.36
N THR A 14 3.90 5.40 -13.15
CA THR A 14 4.10 4.92 -14.53
C THR A 14 4.72 3.54 -14.51
N VAL A 15 4.10 2.57 -15.19
CA VAL A 15 4.65 1.22 -15.33
C VAL A 15 5.82 1.26 -16.30
N THR A 16 6.99 0.81 -15.83
CA THR A 16 8.21 0.72 -16.64
C THR A 16 8.40 -0.68 -17.22
N ALA A 17 9.32 -0.80 -18.18
CA ALA A 17 9.71 -2.12 -18.70
C ALA A 17 10.31 -3.05 -17.63
N ALA A 18 10.96 -2.49 -16.61
CA ALA A 18 11.50 -3.26 -15.48
C ALA A 18 10.36 -3.83 -14.63
N ASP A 19 9.32 -3.05 -14.35
CA ASP A 19 8.16 -3.49 -13.57
C ASP A 19 7.43 -4.66 -14.26
N LEU A 20 7.27 -4.59 -15.59
CA LEU A 20 6.69 -5.68 -16.37
C LEU A 20 7.55 -6.95 -16.34
N THR A 21 8.87 -6.79 -16.33
CA THR A 21 9.80 -7.93 -16.22
C THR A 21 9.75 -8.57 -14.84
N ASN A 22 9.61 -7.74 -13.80
CA ASN A 22 9.51 -8.18 -12.41
C ASN A 22 8.12 -8.73 -12.06
N GLY A 23 7.08 -8.31 -12.78
CA GLY A 23 5.69 -8.65 -12.52
C GLY A 23 5.04 -7.82 -11.40
N PHE A 24 5.68 -6.76 -10.93
CA PHE A 24 5.16 -5.86 -9.89
C PHE A 24 5.76 -4.46 -10.01
N ILE A 25 5.03 -3.47 -9.49
CA ILE A 25 5.53 -2.10 -9.27
C ILE A 25 5.91 -1.89 -7.81
N THR A 26 6.66 -0.83 -7.52
CA THR A 26 6.89 -0.36 -6.14
C THR A 26 6.22 0.98 -5.91
N ALA A 27 5.32 1.05 -4.92
CA ALA A 27 4.68 2.28 -4.48
C ALA A 27 5.10 2.62 -3.05
N ALA A 28 5.27 3.91 -2.76
CA ALA A 28 5.58 4.41 -1.43
C ALA A 28 4.30 4.86 -0.74
N ILE A 29 3.94 4.22 0.37
CA ILE A 29 2.77 4.58 1.16
C ILE A 29 3.22 5.39 2.38
N PRO A 30 2.83 6.66 2.51
CA PRO A 30 3.14 7.43 3.71
C PRO A 30 2.35 6.88 4.90
N VAL A 31 3.05 6.64 6.01
CA VAL A 31 2.43 6.25 7.27
C VAL A 31 2.32 7.49 8.15
N THR A 32 1.09 7.85 8.53
CA THR A 32 0.80 9.07 9.31
C THR A 32 0.54 8.82 10.79
N GLY A 33 0.46 7.55 11.22
CA GLY A 33 0.26 7.18 12.62
C GLY A 33 0.03 5.67 12.82
N GLU A 34 -0.34 5.32 14.06
CA GLU A 34 -0.73 3.97 14.46
C GLU A 34 -2.05 3.54 13.82
N GLY A 35 -2.25 2.23 13.71
CA GLY A 35 -3.52 1.63 13.29
C GLY A 35 -3.56 1.20 11.82
N PRO A 36 -4.76 0.96 11.27
CA PRO A 36 -4.91 0.38 9.94
C PRO A 36 -4.62 1.39 8.83
N VAL A 37 -3.87 0.94 7.82
CA VAL A 37 -3.59 1.62 6.56
C VAL A 37 -4.19 0.78 5.44
N ALA A 38 -5.19 1.35 4.75
CA ALA A 38 -5.78 0.74 3.56
C ALA A 38 -4.96 1.10 2.30
N ILE A 39 -4.78 0.13 1.42
CA ILE A 39 -4.06 0.25 0.16
C ILE A 39 -4.99 -0.22 -0.96
N HIS A 40 -5.38 0.73 -1.79
CA HIS A 40 -6.13 0.52 -3.03
C HIS A 40 -5.21 0.73 -4.22
N ALA A 41 -5.30 -0.16 -5.21
CA ALA A 41 -4.56 -0.04 -6.46
C ALA A 41 -5.45 -0.33 -7.67
N GLU A 42 -5.30 0.47 -8.71
CA GLU A 42 -5.95 0.27 -10.01
C GLU A 42 -4.98 0.64 -11.13
N ALA A 43 -4.99 -0.12 -12.21
CA ALA A 43 -4.19 0.15 -13.40
C ALA A 43 -5.07 0.74 -14.50
N VAL A 44 -4.59 1.78 -15.17
CA VAL A 44 -5.22 2.41 -16.33
C VAL A 44 -4.26 2.34 -17.50
N ASP A 45 -4.70 1.77 -18.61
CA ASP A 45 -3.89 1.72 -19.83
C ASP A 45 -4.05 2.99 -20.68
N PRO A 46 -3.24 3.19 -21.74
CA PRO A 46 -3.34 4.37 -22.60
C PRO A 46 -4.66 4.48 -23.39
N GLN A 47 -5.45 3.41 -23.47
CA GLN A 47 -6.79 3.42 -24.09
C GLN A 47 -7.88 3.80 -23.08
N GLY A 48 -7.53 3.92 -21.78
CA GLY A 48 -8.45 4.21 -20.70
C GLY A 48 -9.14 2.97 -20.12
N ASN A 49 -8.67 1.76 -20.44
CA ASN A 49 -9.17 0.55 -19.77
C ASN A 49 -8.63 0.53 -18.35
N VAL A 50 -9.52 0.24 -17.39
CA VAL A 50 -9.20 0.20 -15.97
C VAL A 50 -9.26 -1.24 -15.46
N ASP A 51 -8.19 -1.68 -14.80
CA ASP A 51 -8.12 -2.92 -14.05
C ASP A 51 -8.05 -2.57 -12.55
N VAL A 52 -9.11 -2.87 -11.80
CA VAL A 52 -9.27 -2.50 -10.39
C VAL A 52 -9.01 -3.72 -9.52
N ALA A 53 -8.27 -3.55 -8.43
CA ALA A 53 -8.10 -4.60 -7.44
C ALA A 53 -9.46 -5.09 -6.90
N ASP A 54 -9.60 -6.41 -6.72
CA ASP A 54 -10.83 -7.03 -6.22
C ASP A 54 -11.18 -6.58 -4.79
N ALA A 55 -10.16 -6.23 -3.98
CA ALA A 55 -10.32 -5.66 -2.65
C ALA A 55 -9.08 -4.86 -2.22
N ASP A 56 -9.29 -3.96 -1.25
CA ASP A 56 -8.21 -3.23 -0.59
C ASP A 56 -7.38 -4.14 0.33
N VAL A 57 -6.08 -3.88 0.39
CA VAL A 57 -5.18 -4.50 1.36
C VAL A 57 -5.10 -3.61 2.60
N THR A 58 -5.31 -4.18 3.79
CA THR A 58 -5.14 -3.46 5.06
C THR A 58 -3.88 -3.92 5.79
N VAL A 59 -3.03 -2.98 6.17
CA VAL A 59 -1.83 -3.21 6.98
C VAL A 59 -1.96 -2.44 8.29
N THR A 60 -1.73 -3.08 9.43
CA THR A 60 -1.73 -2.40 10.74
C THR A 60 -0.33 -1.93 11.10
N VAL A 61 -0.21 -0.65 11.44
CA VAL A 61 0.99 -0.04 12.01
C VAL A 61 0.89 -0.12 13.52
N ASP A 62 1.87 -0.77 14.13
CA ASP A 62 2.03 -0.84 15.58
C ASP A 62 3.49 -0.53 15.94
N THR A 63 3.73 0.67 16.46
CA THR A 63 5.06 1.09 16.95
C THR A 63 5.12 1.17 18.48
N LEU A 64 4.04 0.82 19.17
CA LEU A 64 3.99 0.84 20.62
C LEU A 64 4.75 -0.36 21.20
N PRO A 65 5.58 -0.16 22.23
CA PRO A 65 6.20 -1.29 22.92
C PRO A 65 5.10 -2.11 23.59
N ALA A 66 5.21 -3.44 23.49
CA ALA A 66 4.34 -4.32 24.24
C ALA A 66 4.50 -4.05 25.75
N ASP A 67 3.40 -3.93 26.48
CA ASP A 67 3.43 -3.94 27.94
C ASP A 67 3.60 -5.38 28.42
N LEU A 68 4.82 -5.73 28.80
CA LEU A 68 5.19 -7.07 29.27
C LEU A 68 5.21 -7.20 30.79
N ILE A 69 5.15 -6.11 31.54
CA ILE A 69 5.39 -6.13 33.00
C ILE A 69 4.11 -5.83 33.80
N GLY A 70 3.04 -5.34 33.17
CA GLY A 70 1.76 -5.11 33.86
C GLY A 70 1.90 -4.22 35.10
N ALA A 71 0.85 -4.15 35.92
CA ALA A 71 0.90 -3.38 37.15
C ALA A 71 1.74 -4.10 38.22
N ILE A 72 2.79 -3.46 38.72
CA ILE A 72 3.43 -3.87 39.97
C ILE A 72 2.58 -3.32 41.12
N THR A 73 1.83 -4.17 41.80
CA THR A 73 1.09 -3.81 43.02
C THR A 73 1.90 -4.20 44.25
N ILE A 74 2.20 -3.22 45.11
CA ILE A 74 2.82 -3.41 46.43
C ILE A 74 1.72 -3.37 47.50
N PRO A 75 1.62 -4.35 48.41
CA PRO A 75 0.63 -4.36 49.50
C PRO A 75 0.97 -3.39 50.63
#